data_AF-H0R478-F1
#
_entry.id   AF-H0R478-F1
#
_cell.length_a   1.000
_cell.length_b   1.000
_cell.length_c   1.000
_cell.angle_alpha   90.00
_cell.angle_beta   90.00
_cell.angle_gamma   90.00
#
_symmetry.space_group_name_H-M   'P 1'
#
loop_
_entity.id
_entity.type
_entity.pdbx_description
1 polymer ?
#
loop_
_entity_poly.entity_id
_entity_poly.type
_entity_poly.pdbx_seq_one_letter_code
_entity_poly.pdbx_strand_id
1 'polypeptide(L)'
;MIDMDWSLRACAWHGHETYAPTEDDLRARLTTDTPVGPAWRCLRCGTFVLGDPAGSGPAEDAPEVPRGAMLRDRVIMRLLAAERAVRGLFLLAAAFVVFKFRTSQGSVREKFDAELPLLRPLADQIGWNIDDSKLVTYIEKSFTLSTTTLTVVAALILAYAVSQFIEATGLWLMKRWGEYFAVVVTSLFIPLEIYEIVEKVTALRICLLLVNVAAVVWLIWSKHLFGVRGGVAAYEAIHHSESLLTVERAALGAGKSSE
;
A
#
# COMPACT_ATOMS: atom_id res chain seq x y z
N MET A 1 19.37 -14.30 -13.32
CA MET A 1 18.53 -13.68 -12.26
C MET A 1 17.98 -14.83 -11.44
N ILE A 2 18.47 -15.04 -10.22
CA ILE A 2 17.98 -16.12 -9.34
C ILE A 2 16.57 -15.70 -8.93
N ASP A 3 15.55 -16.37 -9.45
CA ASP A 3 14.17 -16.11 -9.03
C ASP A 3 14.04 -16.66 -7.61
N MET A 4 13.88 -15.76 -6.63
CA MET A 4 13.80 -16.14 -5.22
C MET A 4 12.43 -16.77 -4.98
N ASP A 5 12.41 -18.06 -4.64
CA ASP A 5 11.18 -18.75 -4.27
C ASP A 5 10.69 -18.25 -2.90
N TRP A 6 9.68 -17.39 -2.94
CA TRP A 6 9.04 -16.83 -1.76
C TRP A 6 8.34 -17.89 -0.90
N SER A 7 7.90 -19.00 -1.48
CA SER A 7 7.31 -20.11 -0.74
C SER A 7 8.35 -20.81 0.12
N LEU A 8 9.55 -21.06 -0.41
CA LEU A 8 10.66 -21.64 0.36
C LEU A 8 11.09 -20.71 1.50
N ARG A 9 11.24 -19.41 1.22
CA ARG A 9 11.60 -18.42 2.25
C ARG A 9 10.57 -18.34 3.36
N ALA A 10 9.28 -18.39 3.01
CA ALA A 10 8.20 -18.39 4.00
C ALA A 10 8.22 -19.67 4.86
N CYS A 11 8.42 -20.85 4.25
CA CYS A 11 8.56 -22.12 4.98
C CYS A 11 9.76 -22.12 5.92
N ALA A 12 10.89 -21.54 5.52
CA ALA A 12 12.08 -21.45 6.36
C ALA A 12 11.85 -20.63 7.65
N TRP A 13 10.91 -19.68 7.62
CA TRP A 13 10.62 -18.80 8.76
C TRP A 13 9.43 -19.25 9.60
N HIS A 14 8.40 -19.84 8.97
CA HIS A 14 7.13 -20.14 9.63
C HIS A 14 6.86 -21.65 9.75
N GLY A 15 7.74 -22.49 9.21
CA GLY A 15 7.53 -23.93 9.10
C GLY A 15 6.73 -24.33 7.86
N HIS A 16 6.64 -25.64 7.66
CA HIS A 16 5.88 -26.22 6.55
C HIS A 16 4.43 -26.48 6.97
N GLU A 17 3.51 -26.26 6.04
CA GLU A 17 2.08 -26.51 6.23
C GLU A 17 1.70 -27.82 5.53
N THR A 18 1.28 -28.84 6.28
CA THR A 18 0.89 -30.16 5.76
C THR A 18 -0.53 -30.49 6.16
N TYR A 19 -1.29 -31.13 5.27
CA TYR A 19 -2.70 -31.46 5.50
C TYR A 19 -3.04 -32.81 4.89
N ALA A 20 -3.80 -33.62 5.63
CA ALA A 20 -4.28 -34.92 5.21
C ALA A 20 -5.75 -34.87 4.77
N PRO A 21 -6.04 -34.76 3.46
CA PRO A 21 -7.40 -34.77 2.97
C PRO A 21 -8.07 -36.13 3.23
N THR A 22 -9.39 -36.15 3.37
CA THR A 22 -10.20 -37.38 3.49
C THR A 22 -10.40 -38.07 2.15
N GLU A 23 -10.31 -37.35 1.04
CA GLU A 23 -10.45 -37.90 -0.30
C GLU A 23 -9.18 -38.68 -0.68
N ASP A 24 -9.32 -40.00 -0.87
CA ASP A 24 -8.19 -40.92 -1.09
C ASP A 24 -7.34 -40.56 -2.31
N ASP A 25 -7.99 -40.18 -3.43
CA ASP A 25 -7.31 -39.77 -4.66
C ASP A 25 -6.37 -38.56 -4.43
N LEU A 26 -6.80 -37.60 -3.60
CA LEU A 26 -5.98 -36.42 -3.25
C LEU A 26 -4.91 -36.78 -2.23
N ARG A 27 -5.28 -37.58 -1.22
CA ARG A 27 -4.36 -38.03 -0.17
C ARG A 27 -3.15 -38.74 -0.77
N ALA A 28 -3.37 -39.65 -1.73
CA ALA A 28 -2.32 -40.40 -2.41
C ALA A 28 -1.28 -39.51 -3.13
N ARG A 29 -1.64 -38.27 -3.49
CA ARG A 29 -0.73 -37.32 -4.15
C ARG A 29 0.01 -36.40 -3.18
N LEU A 30 -0.41 -36.37 -1.91
CA LEU A 30 0.14 -35.51 -0.87
C LEU A 30 0.94 -36.27 0.18
N THR A 31 0.87 -37.59 0.19
CA THR A 31 1.67 -38.43 1.09
C THR A 31 2.58 -39.36 0.31
N THR A 32 3.71 -39.71 0.90
CA THR A 32 4.59 -40.78 0.43
C THR A 32 5.23 -41.47 1.62
N ASP A 33 5.38 -42.79 1.57
CA ASP A 33 6.04 -43.54 2.62
C ASP A 33 7.55 -43.48 2.44
N THR A 34 8.26 -43.19 3.52
CA THR A 34 9.73 -43.21 3.56
C THR A 34 10.20 -44.22 4.61
N PRO A 35 11.47 -44.69 4.54
CA PRO A 35 12.01 -45.61 5.54
C PRO A 35 11.96 -45.09 6.99
N VAL A 36 11.83 -43.77 7.17
CA VAL A 36 11.83 -43.10 8.47
C VAL A 36 10.40 -42.78 8.97
N GLY A 37 9.38 -43.07 8.16
CA GLY A 37 7.98 -42.73 8.44
C GLY A 37 7.28 -42.06 7.24
N PRO A 38 6.00 -41.67 7.39
CA PRO A 38 5.28 -40.96 6.35
C PRO A 38 5.89 -39.57 6.12
N ALA A 39 5.85 -39.13 4.87
CA ALA A 39 6.20 -37.77 4.47
C ALA A 39 5.02 -37.10 3.77
N TRP A 40 4.71 -35.88 4.18
CA TRP A 40 3.60 -35.10 3.65
C TRP A 40 4.09 -33.92 2.84
N ARG A 41 3.43 -33.67 1.72
CA ARG A 41 3.76 -32.60 0.79
C ARG A 41 3.25 -31.28 1.35
N CYS A 42 4.16 -30.33 1.52
CA CYS A 42 3.83 -29.00 2.02
C CYS A 42 2.92 -28.26 1.04
N LEU A 43 1.77 -27.79 1.54
CA LEU A 43 0.80 -27.00 0.78
C LEU A 43 1.35 -25.64 0.33
N ARG A 44 2.50 -25.18 0.83
CA ARG A 44 3.17 -23.91 0.43
C ARG A 44 4.30 -24.07 -0.61
N CYS A 45 5.30 -24.90 -0.32
CA CYS A 45 6.48 -25.03 -1.17
C CYS A 45 6.48 -26.31 -2.02
N GLY A 46 5.61 -27.27 -1.73
CA GLY A 46 5.47 -28.51 -2.49
C GLY A 46 6.54 -29.55 -2.17
N THR A 47 7.46 -29.25 -1.25
CA THR A 47 8.45 -30.18 -0.71
C THR A 47 7.78 -31.19 0.23
N PHE A 48 8.23 -32.44 0.21
CA PHE A 48 7.82 -33.46 1.18
C PHE A 48 8.57 -33.28 2.50
N VAL A 49 7.84 -33.31 3.60
CA VAL A 49 8.34 -33.12 4.96
C VAL A 49 8.00 -34.36 5.78
N LEU A 50 8.98 -34.88 6.51
CA LEU A 50 8.83 -36.07 7.34
C LEU A 50 7.95 -35.78 8.56
N GLY A 51 7.15 -36.76 8.96
CA GLY A 51 6.32 -36.72 10.17
C GLY A 51 4.83 -36.63 9.87
N ASP A 52 4.03 -36.55 10.93
CA ASP A 52 2.57 -36.47 10.83
C ASP A 52 2.10 -35.13 10.24
N PRO A 53 0.94 -35.11 9.55
CA PRO A 53 0.41 -33.89 8.96
C PRO A 53 -0.07 -32.92 10.05
N ALA A 54 0.06 -31.61 9.81
CA ALA A 54 -0.36 -30.58 10.78
C ALA A 54 -1.89 -30.52 10.97
N GLY A 55 -2.66 -31.00 9.99
CA GLY A 55 -4.11 -31.11 10.08
C GLY A 55 -4.69 -32.22 9.18
N SER A 56 -5.96 -32.53 9.36
CA SER A 56 -6.67 -33.53 8.57
C SER A 56 -8.16 -33.20 8.46
N GLY A 57 -8.80 -33.61 7.37
CA GLY A 57 -10.24 -33.40 7.15
C GLY A 57 -10.58 -33.35 5.66
N PRO A 58 -11.82 -32.97 5.29
CA PRO A 58 -12.19 -32.68 3.91
C PRO A 58 -11.19 -31.72 3.23
N ALA A 59 -10.89 -31.91 1.95
CA ALA A 59 -9.97 -31.01 1.24
C ALA A 59 -10.56 -29.60 1.02
N GLU A 60 -11.86 -29.40 1.24
CA GLU A 60 -12.50 -28.08 1.31
C GLU A 60 -12.18 -27.32 2.61
N ASP A 61 -11.91 -28.04 3.71
CA ASP A 61 -11.56 -27.45 5.01
C ASP A 61 -10.05 -27.19 5.16
N ALA A 62 -9.27 -27.54 4.14
CA ALA A 62 -7.83 -27.37 4.17
C ALA A 62 -7.45 -25.88 4.25
N PRO A 63 -6.41 -25.51 5.02
CA PRO A 63 -6.01 -24.12 5.15
C PRO A 63 -5.57 -23.55 3.80
N GLU A 64 -6.07 -22.37 3.45
CA GLU A 64 -5.63 -21.65 2.27
C GLU A 64 -4.23 -21.09 2.48
N VAL A 65 -3.24 -21.73 1.87
CA VAL A 65 -1.84 -21.34 2.01
C VAL A 65 -1.40 -20.50 0.80
N PRO A 66 -1.07 -19.21 0.97
CA PRO A 66 -0.59 -18.39 -0.13
C PRO A 66 0.78 -18.88 -0.61
N ARG A 67 0.92 -18.95 -1.95
CA ARG A 67 2.12 -19.42 -2.66
C ARG A 67 2.70 -18.34 -3.58
N GLY A 68 4.00 -18.45 -3.86
CA GLY A 68 4.64 -17.75 -4.98
C GLY A 68 4.41 -16.25 -4.99
N ALA A 69 3.78 -15.74 -6.06
CA ALA A 69 3.56 -14.32 -6.31
C ALA A 69 2.75 -13.64 -5.19
N MET A 70 1.79 -14.33 -4.56
CA MET A 70 0.98 -13.75 -3.48
C MET A 70 1.80 -13.39 -2.24
N LEU A 71 2.83 -14.17 -1.93
CA LEU A 71 3.71 -13.89 -0.78
C LEU A 71 4.56 -12.64 -1.03
N ARG A 72 5.07 -12.49 -2.25
CA ARG A 72 5.79 -11.30 -2.68
C ARG A 72 4.88 -10.08 -2.64
N ASP A 73 3.69 -10.18 -3.21
CA ASP A 73 2.72 -9.08 -3.26
C ASP A 73 2.32 -8.63 -1.85
N ARG A 74 2.17 -9.55 -0.90
CA ARG A 74 1.96 -9.23 0.52
C ARG A 74 3.09 -8.41 1.13
N VAL A 75 4.35 -8.76 0.84
CA VAL A 75 5.52 -8.02 1.33
C VAL A 75 5.59 -6.64 0.69
N ILE A 76 5.42 -6.55 -0.64
CA ILE A 76 5.42 -5.28 -1.37
C ILE A 76 4.30 -4.36 -0.85
N MET A 77 3.09 -4.89 -0.67
CA MET A 77 1.96 -4.13 -0.12
C MET A 77 2.23 -3.60 1.29
N ARG A 78 2.88 -4.39 2.16
CA ARG A 78 3.26 -3.93 3.51
C ARG A 78 4.33 -2.86 3.49
N LEU A 79 5.31 -2.97 2.59
CA LEU A 79 6.34 -1.92 2.41
C LEU A 79 5.70 -0.61 1.93
N LEU A 80 4.80 -0.69 0.94
CA LEU A 80 4.07 0.47 0.45
C LEU A 80 3.16 1.07 1.52
N ALA A 81 2.50 0.24 2.33
CA ALA A 81 1.72 0.68 3.47
C ALA A 81 2.59 1.42 4.51
N ALA A 82 3.77 0.90 4.83
CA ALA A 82 4.69 1.53 5.76
C ALA A 82 5.19 2.88 5.23
N GLU A 83 5.52 2.96 3.94
CA GLU A 83 5.91 4.22 3.29
C GLU A 83 4.80 5.28 3.43
N ARG A 84 3.55 4.91 3.14
CA ARG A 84 2.40 5.82 3.28
C ARG A 84 2.16 6.24 4.73
N ALA A 85 2.30 5.33 5.69
CA ALA A 85 2.19 5.65 7.10
C ALA A 85 3.26 6.67 7.53
N VAL A 86 4.51 6.48 7.10
CA VAL A 86 5.60 7.43 7.33
C VAL A 86 5.30 8.79 6.70
N ARG A 87 4.82 8.82 5.46
CA ARG A 87 4.40 10.06 4.79
C ARG A 87 3.25 10.75 5.55
N GLY A 88 2.27 9.99 6.02
CA GLY A 88 1.18 10.48 6.87
C GLY A 88 1.69 11.12 8.17
N LEU A 89 2.69 10.52 8.82
CA LEU A 89 3.33 11.08 10.01
C LEU A 89 4.01 12.42 9.71
N PHE A 90 4.73 12.53 8.59
CA PHE A 90 5.32 13.81 8.17
C PHE A 90 4.27 14.88 7.90
N LEU A 91 3.14 14.52 7.29
CA LEU A 91 2.03 15.44 7.06
C LEU A 91 1.36 15.88 8.37
N LEU A 92 1.19 14.98 9.34
CA LEU A 92 0.72 15.35 10.68
C LEU A 92 1.67 16.33 11.37
N ALA A 93 2.98 16.07 11.29
CA ALA A 93 3.98 16.99 11.82
C ALA A 93 3.90 18.36 11.13
N ALA A 94 3.74 18.40 9.82
CA ALA A 94 3.55 19.65 9.06
C ALA A 94 2.27 20.38 9.48
N ALA A 95 1.14 19.68 9.61
CA ALA A 95 -0.13 20.27 10.08
C ALA A 95 0.02 20.84 11.51
N PHE A 96 0.72 20.13 12.40
CA PHE A 96 1.02 20.61 13.74
C PHE A 96 1.88 21.87 13.73
N VAL A 97 2.91 21.93 12.89
CA VAL A 97 3.75 23.13 12.71
C VAL A 97 2.90 24.31 12.23
N VAL A 98 2.04 24.11 11.22
CA VAL A 98 1.13 25.17 10.72
C VAL A 98 0.16 25.62 11.81
N PHE A 99 -0.39 24.69 12.59
CA PHE A 99 -1.30 25.01 13.69
C PHE A 99 -0.59 25.80 14.80
N LYS A 100 0.61 25.38 15.19
CA LYS A 100 1.44 26.11 16.17
C LYS A 100 1.78 27.51 15.66
N PHE A 101 2.14 27.63 14.39
CA PHE A 101 2.41 28.92 13.76
C PHE A 101 1.19 29.83 13.76
N ARG A 102 -0.01 29.30 13.47
CA ARG A 102 -1.28 30.02 13.57
C ARG A 102 -1.52 30.55 15.00
N THR A 103 -1.37 29.70 16.02
CA THR A 103 -1.60 30.09 17.42
C THR A 103 -0.57 31.10 17.93
N SER A 104 0.64 31.08 17.36
CA SER A 104 1.76 31.92 17.81
C SER A 104 2.13 33.05 16.83
N GLN A 105 1.28 33.42 15.87
CA GLN A 105 1.61 34.50 14.91
C GLN A 105 2.04 35.81 15.60
N GLY A 106 1.44 36.16 16.74
CA GLY A 106 1.83 37.34 17.52
C GLY A 106 3.20 37.20 18.17
N SER A 107 3.45 36.12 18.91
CA SER A 107 4.69 35.93 19.67
C SER A 107 5.89 35.49 18.81
N VAL A 108 5.64 34.85 17.66
CA VAL A 108 6.68 34.46 16.71
C VAL A 108 7.15 35.67 15.91
N ARG A 109 6.26 36.59 15.53
CA ARG A 109 6.64 37.85 14.88
C ARG A 109 7.46 38.72 15.82
N GLU A 110 7.04 38.82 17.09
CA GLU A 110 7.76 39.57 18.13
C GLU A 110 9.14 38.98 18.42
N LYS A 111 9.28 37.64 18.49
CA LYS A 111 10.59 36.98 18.61
C LYS A 111 11.45 37.12 17.37
N PHE A 112 10.85 37.01 16.19
CA PHE A 112 11.57 37.16 14.92
C PHE A 112 12.09 38.59 14.76
N ASP A 113 11.28 39.62 15.05
CA ASP A 113 11.70 41.02 15.04
C ASP A 113 12.74 41.34 16.12
N ALA A 114 12.68 40.68 17.27
CA ALA A 114 13.68 40.83 18.34
C ALA A 114 15.02 40.14 18.05
N GLU A 115 15.00 38.98 17.38
CA GLU A 115 16.20 38.17 17.11
C GLU A 115 16.87 38.48 15.76
N LEU A 116 16.11 38.95 14.75
CA LEU A 116 16.63 39.41 13.46
C LEU A 116 17.83 40.35 13.55
N PRO A 117 17.80 41.44 14.36
CA PRO A 117 18.92 42.36 14.46
C PRO A 117 20.17 41.73 15.10
N LEU A 118 20.03 40.66 15.89
CA LEU A 118 21.15 39.93 16.49
C LEU A 118 21.87 39.02 15.49
N LEU A 119 21.18 38.59 14.43
CA LEU A 119 21.73 37.72 13.38
C LEU A 119 22.37 38.50 12.21
N ARG A 120 22.05 39.79 12.06
CA ARG A 120 22.65 40.69 11.05
C ARG A 120 24.19 40.66 11.03
N PRO A 121 24.90 40.85 12.16
CA PRO A 121 26.36 40.87 12.14
C PRO A 121 26.99 39.52 11.78
N LEU A 122 26.29 38.40 12.05
CA LEU A 122 26.73 37.07 11.63
C LEU A 122 26.49 36.84 10.13
N ALA A 123 25.34 37.24 9.60
CA ALA A 123 25.01 37.04 8.19
C ALA A 123 25.88 37.89 7.24
N ASP A 124 26.18 39.14 7.61
CA ASP A 124 27.08 40.01 6.86
C ASP A 124 28.51 39.46 6.81
N GLN A 125 28.95 38.81 7.90
CA GLN A 125 30.27 38.18 7.97
C GLN A 125 30.40 36.93 7.07
N ILE A 126 29.28 36.29 6.74
CA ILE A 126 29.19 35.13 5.84
C ILE A 126 28.82 35.59 4.40
N GLY A 127 28.61 36.90 4.17
CA GLY A 127 28.23 37.47 2.88
C GLY A 127 26.79 37.17 2.45
N TRP A 128 25.92 36.78 3.40
CA TRP A 128 24.52 36.48 3.13
C TRP A 128 23.65 37.72 3.33
N ASN A 129 23.19 38.30 2.22
CA ASN A 129 22.34 39.49 2.23
C ASN A 129 20.92 39.14 2.66
N ILE A 130 20.62 39.31 3.96
CA ILE A 130 19.33 38.95 4.58
C ILE A 130 18.15 39.67 3.91
N ASP A 131 18.33 40.94 3.53
CA ASP A 131 17.27 41.81 3.01
C ASP A 131 16.78 41.41 1.60
N ASP A 132 17.64 40.79 0.79
CA ASP A 132 17.32 40.33 -0.59
C ASP A 132 17.04 38.82 -0.67
N SER A 133 17.09 38.11 0.47
CA SER A 133 16.90 36.67 0.47
C SER A 133 15.42 36.31 0.27
N LYS A 134 15.12 35.52 -0.77
CA LYS A 134 13.76 35.00 -1.03
C LYS A 134 13.16 34.30 0.19
N LEU A 135 14.01 33.71 1.03
CA LEU A 135 13.64 33.04 2.28
C LEU A 135 12.98 34.00 3.28
N VAL A 136 13.56 35.18 3.51
CA VAL A 136 12.98 36.21 4.40
C VAL A 136 11.67 36.73 3.83
N THR A 137 11.59 36.96 2.52
CA THR A 137 10.33 37.38 1.87
C THR A 137 9.23 36.32 1.99
N TYR A 138 9.55 35.02 1.90
CA TYR A 138 8.56 33.95 2.13
C TYR A 138 8.12 33.87 3.59
N ILE A 139 9.03 34.11 4.54
CA ILE A 139 8.73 34.15 5.97
C ILE A 139 7.82 35.36 6.27
N GLU A 140 8.14 36.56 5.80
CA GLU A 140 7.28 37.75 5.93
C GLU A 140 5.90 37.55 5.28
N LYS A 141 5.86 36.99 4.08
CA LYS A 141 4.62 36.69 3.37
C LYS A 141 3.78 35.61 4.08
N SER A 142 4.43 34.69 4.80
CA SER A 142 3.72 33.72 5.65
C SER A 142 3.06 34.38 6.88
N PHE A 143 3.59 35.51 7.35
CA PHE A 143 2.99 36.31 8.42
C PHE A 143 1.86 37.25 7.96
N THR A 144 1.68 37.46 6.65
CA THR A 144 0.53 38.21 6.10
C THR A 144 -0.63 37.31 5.66
N LEU A 145 -0.45 35.99 5.70
CA LEU A 145 -1.53 35.04 5.49
C LEU A 145 -2.57 35.14 6.61
N SER A 146 -3.84 35.29 6.23
CA SER A 146 -4.93 35.38 7.18
C SER A 146 -5.02 34.10 8.01
N THR A 147 -5.40 34.25 9.29
CA THR A 147 -5.65 33.13 10.21
C THR A 147 -6.61 32.11 9.62
N THR A 148 -7.59 32.56 8.83
CA THR A 148 -8.54 31.69 8.12
C THR A 148 -7.84 30.85 7.05
N THR A 149 -6.95 31.45 6.25
CA THR A 149 -6.18 30.73 5.22
C THR A 149 -5.27 29.67 5.84
N LEU A 150 -4.55 29.99 6.92
CA LEU A 150 -3.74 29.01 7.66
C LEU A 150 -4.58 27.88 8.24
N THR A 151 -5.80 28.16 8.68
CA THR A 151 -6.74 27.14 9.17
C THR A 151 -7.15 26.19 8.05
N VAL A 152 -7.50 26.73 6.88
CA VAL A 152 -7.87 25.92 5.71
C VAL A 152 -6.69 25.07 5.26
N VAL A 153 -5.49 25.64 5.16
CA VAL A 153 -4.27 24.90 4.80
C VAL A 153 -3.98 23.79 5.81
N ALA A 154 -4.03 24.07 7.11
CA ALA A 154 -3.85 23.04 8.14
C ALA A 154 -4.90 21.93 8.04
N ALA A 155 -6.17 22.29 7.80
CA ALA A 155 -7.26 21.32 7.63
C ALA A 155 -7.05 20.44 6.38
N LEU A 156 -6.60 21.01 5.26
CA LEU A 156 -6.29 20.26 4.04
C LEU A 156 -5.11 19.30 4.23
N ILE A 157 -4.03 19.76 4.88
CA ILE A 157 -2.88 18.90 5.19
C ILE A 157 -3.31 17.76 6.12
N LEU A 158 -4.14 18.06 7.13
CA LEU A 158 -4.66 17.06 8.05
C LEU A 158 -5.56 16.04 7.34
N ALA A 159 -6.47 16.49 6.47
CA ALA A 159 -7.31 15.61 5.67
C ALA A 159 -6.47 14.69 4.77
N TYR A 160 -5.41 15.23 4.16
CA TYR A 160 -4.48 14.44 3.36
C TYR A 160 -3.64 13.46 4.20
N ALA A 161 -3.26 13.83 5.42
CA ALA A 161 -2.60 12.92 6.35
C ALA A 161 -3.52 11.74 6.70
N VAL A 162 -4.79 12.03 7.02
CA VAL A 162 -5.80 11.01 7.32
C VAL A 162 -6.00 10.07 6.13
N SER A 163 -6.08 10.58 4.89
CA SER A 163 -6.22 9.71 3.72
C SER A 163 -5.03 8.76 3.55
N GLN A 164 -3.79 9.21 3.82
CA GLN A 164 -2.61 8.34 3.79
C GLN A 164 -2.69 7.21 4.81
N PHE A 165 -3.17 7.47 6.03
CA PHE A 165 -3.35 6.42 7.03
C PHE A 165 -4.45 5.44 6.67
N ILE A 166 -5.54 5.91 6.06
CA ILE A 166 -6.61 5.05 5.57
C ILE A 166 -6.09 4.11 4.48
N GLU A 167 -5.34 4.63 3.49
CA GLU A 167 -4.70 3.81 2.46
C GLU A 167 -3.66 2.85 3.03
N ALA A 168 -2.82 3.31 3.96
CA ALA A 168 -1.83 2.47 4.64
C ALA A 168 -2.51 1.30 5.37
N THR A 169 -3.62 1.56 6.06
CA THR A 169 -4.41 0.53 6.74
C THR A 169 -5.00 -0.47 5.75
N GLY A 170 -5.59 0.02 4.65
CA GLY A 170 -6.15 -0.83 3.60
C GLY A 170 -5.12 -1.76 2.96
N LEU A 171 -3.94 -1.23 2.64
CA LEU A 171 -2.82 -1.98 2.09
C LEU A 171 -2.21 -2.96 3.10
N TRP A 172 -2.07 -2.55 4.37
CA TRP A 172 -1.53 -3.40 5.42
C TRP A 172 -2.41 -4.63 5.69
N LEU A 173 -3.73 -4.43 5.69
CA LEU A 173 -4.72 -5.48 5.84
C LEU A 173 -4.96 -6.28 4.54
N MET A 174 -4.39 -5.84 3.41
CA MET A 174 -4.64 -6.40 2.07
C MET A 174 -6.14 -6.55 1.76
N LYS A 175 -6.94 -5.56 2.19
CA LYS A 175 -8.39 -5.57 2.00
C LYS A 175 -8.75 -4.68 0.82
N ARG A 176 -9.67 -5.16 -0.02
CA ARG A 176 -10.14 -4.44 -1.23
C ARG A 176 -10.75 -3.06 -0.93
N TRP A 177 -11.28 -2.84 0.28
CA TRP A 177 -11.79 -1.52 0.67
C TRP A 177 -10.71 -0.43 0.60
N GLY A 178 -9.44 -0.77 0.81
CA GLY A 178 -8.30 0.14 0.62
C GLY A 178 -8.10 0.53 -0.84
N GLU A 179 -8.28 -0.42 -1.76
CA GLU A 179 -8.20 -0.16 -3.21
C GLU A 179 -9.38 0.73 -3.66
N TYR A 180 -10.60 0.48 -3.15
CA TYR A 180 -11.75 1.35 -3.38
C TYR A 180 -11.51 2.78 -2.88
N PHE A 181 -10.95 2.91 -1.67
CA PHE A 181 -10.64 4.21 -1.08
C PHE A 181 -9.61 4.98 -1.91
N ALA A 182 -8.54 4.31 -2.37
CA ALA A 182 -7.52 4.94 -3.22
C ALA A 182 -8.11 5.47 -4.53
N VAL A 183 -9.02 4.71 -5.16
CA VAL A 183 -9.74 5.16 -6.37
C VAL A 183 -10.60 6.39 -6.07
N VAL A 184 -11.37 6.36 -4.98
CA VAL A 184 -12.22 7.50 -4.57
C VAL A 184 -11.38 8.75 -4.31
N VAL A 185 -10.32 8.64 -3.52
CA VAL A 185 -9.42 9.77 -3.20
C VAL A 185 -8.81 10.33 -4.47
N THR A 186 -8.25 9.49 -5.35
CA THR A 186 -7.67 9.95 -6.62
C THR A 186 -8.71 10.62 -7.51
N SER A 187 -9.95 10.12 -7.50
CA SER A 187 -11.05 10.69 -8.28
C SER A 187 -11.54 12.04 -7.74
N LEU A 188 -11.41 12.30 -6.44
CA LEU A 188 -11.74 13.60 -5.84
C LEU A 188 -10.86 14.74 -6.36
N PHE A 189 -9.63 14.45 -6.80
CA PHE A 189 -8.74 15.47 -7.37
C PHE A 189 -9.10 15.84 -8.82
N ILE A 190 -9.81 14.96 -9.55
CA ILE A 190 -10.16 15.18 -10.96
C ILE A 190 -11.04 16.44 -11.17
N PRO A 191 -12.14 16.68 -10.41
CA PRO A 191 -12.93 17.89 -10.56
C PRO A 191 -12.15 19.19 -10.30
N LEU A 192 -11.24 19.16 -9.33
CA LEU A 192 -10.38 20.30 -9.01
C LEU A 192 -9.45 20.63 -10.19
N GLU A 193 -8.81 19.60 -10.76
CA GLU A 193 -7.92 19.75 -11.92
C GLU A 193 -8.67 20.25 -13.18
N ILE A 194 -9.90 19.80 -13.39
CA ILE A 194 -10.76 20.28 -14.48
C ILE A 194 -11.06 21.78 -14.29
N TYR A 195 -11.43 22.20 -13.07
CA TYR A 195 -11.70 23.60 -12.78
C TYR A 195 -10.47 24.49 -13.06
N GLU A 196 -9.30 24.05 -12.62
CA GLU A 196 -8.04 24.77 -12.86
C GLU A 196 -7.68 24.88 -14.34
N ILE A 197 -7.95 23.85 -15.15
CA ILE A 197 -7.70 23.87 -16.60
C ILE A 197 -8.67 24.83 -17.31
N VAL A 198 -9.94 24.85 -16.91
CA VAL A 198 -10.94 25.77 -17.47
C VAL A 198 -10.53 27.22 -17.22
N GLU A 199 -9.94 27.53 -16.06
CA GLU A 199 -9.49 28.89 -15.74
C GLU A 199 -8.15 29.24 -16.39
N LYS A 200 -7.17 28.33 -16.37
CA LYS A 200 -5.85 28.52 -17.00
C LYS A 200 -5.32 27.22 -17.59
N VAL A 201 -5.38 27.14 -18.92
CA VAL A 201 -4.86 26.02 -19.69
C VAL A 201 -3.33 26.06 -19.68
N THR A 202 -2.69 25.06 -19.09
CA THR A 202 -1.24 24.85 -19.19
C THR A 202 -0.95 23.40 -19.53
N ALA A 203 0.09 23.14 -20.33
CA ALA A 203 0.46 21.79 -20.73
C ALA A 203 0.75 20.86 -19.53
N LEU A 204 1.33 21.41 -18.46
CA LEU A 204 1.62 20.70 -17.22
C LEU A 204 0.33 20.21 -16.53
N ARG A 205 -0.71 21.05 -16.46
CA ARG A 205 -2.01 20.68 -15.85
C ARG A 205 -2.75 19.62 -16.66
N ILE A 206 -2.73 19.72 -17.99
CA ILE A 206 -3.32 18.69 -18.87
C ILE A 206 -2.61 17.36 -18.67
N CYS A 207 -1.27 17.37 -18.60
CA CYS A 207 -0.49 16.17 -18.36
C CYS A 207 -0.84 15.51 -17.02
N LEU A 208 -0.93 16.30 -15.94
CA LEU A 208 -1.32 15.81 -14.61
C LEU A 208 -2.72 15.17 -14.62
N LEU A 209 -3.70 15.83 -15.24
CA LEU A 209 -5.06 15.29 -15.38
C LEU A 209 -5.05 13.95 -16.12
N LEU A 210 -4.33 13.84 -17.24
CA LEU A 210 -4.23 12.61 -18.00
C LEU A 210 -3.61 11.48 -17.19
N VAL A 211 -2.57 11.77 -16.40
CA VAL A 211 -1.92 10.79 -15.52
C VAL A 211 -2.89 10.31 -14.43
N ASN A 212 -3.62 11.21 -13.78
CA ASN A 212 -4.60 10.83 -12.75
C ASN A 212 -5.75 10.01 -13.31
N VAL A 213 -6.30 10.42 -14.46
CA VAL A 213 -7.35 9.66 -15.16
C VAL A 213 -6.83 8.27 -15.56
N ALA A 214 -5.62 8.19 -16.13
CA ALA A 214 -5.01 6.91 -16.50
C ALA A 214 -4.80 6.02 -15.28
N ALA A 215 -4.33 6.56 -14.15
CA ALA A 215 -4.15 5.82 -12.91
C ALA A 215 -5.47 5.24 -12.38
N VAL A 216 -6.55 6.04 -12.36
CA VAL A 216 -7.88 5.59 -11.95
C VAL A 216 -8.41 4.49 -12.87
N VAL A 217 -8.35 4.69 -14.18
CA VAL A 217 -8.82 3.69 -15.17
C VAL A 217 -8.02 2.40 -15.06
N TRP A 218 -6.69 2.51 -14.94
CA TRP A 218 -5.81 1.36 -14.79
C TRP A 218 -6.10 0.57 -13.52
N LEU A 219 -6.31 1.24 -12.37
CA LEU A 219 -6.66 0.58 -11.12
C LEU A 219 -7.98 -0.18 -11.22
N ILE A 220 -9.03 0.47 -11.74
CA ILE A 220 -10.36 -0.15 -11.91
C ILE A 220 -10.24 -1.39 -12.79
N TRP A 221 -9.51 -1.29 -13.90
CA TRP A 221 -9.38 -2.39 -14.86
C TRP A 221 -8.53 -3.55 -14.33
N SER A 222 -7.34 -3.26 -13.79
CA SER A 222 -6.36 -4.26 -13.36
C SER A 222 -6.84 -5.07 -12.15
N LYS A 223 -7.64 -4.48 -11.27
CA LYS A 223 -8.04 -5.08 -9.99
C LYS A 223 -9.51 -5.52 -9.94
N HIS A 224 -10.18 -5.49 -11.10
CA HIS A 224 -11.56 -5.93 -11.26
C HIS A 224 -12.49 -5.28 -10.21
N LEU A 225 -12.26 -3.98 -9.92
CA LEU A 225 -13.10 -3.23 -8.99
C LEU A 225 -14.45 -2.92 -9.66
N PHE A 226 -15.49 -2.74 -8.83
CA PHE A 226 -16.83 -2.36 -9.29
C PHE A 226 -17.45 -3.30 -10.33
N GLY A 227 -17.15 -4.60 -10.27
CA GLY A 227 -17.75 -5.62 -11.14
C GLY A 227 -17.12 -5.72 -12.54
N VAL A 228 -16.11 -4.93 -12.85
CA VAL A 228 -15.36 -5.00 -14.11
C VAL A 228 -14.67 -6.37 -14.22
N ARG A 229 -14.76 -7.03 -15.40
CA ARG A 229 -14.14 -8.35 -15.70
C ARG A 229 -14.48 -9.47 -14.70
N GLY A 230 -15.72 -9.52 -14.21
CA GLY A 230 -16.18 -10.58 -13.31
C GLY A 230 -15.96 -10.28 -11.82
N GLY A 231 -15.46 -9.09 -11.48
CA GLY A 231 -15.54 -8.53 -10.14
C GLY A 231 -14.82 -9.37 -9.07
N VAL A 232 -15.49 -9.57 -7.93
CA VAL A 232 -14.98 -10.36 -6.79
C VAL A 232 -14.76 -11.82 -7.17
N ALA A 233 -15.71 -12.42 -7.90
CA ALA A 233 -15.66 -13.83 -8.24
C ALA A 233 -14.47 -14.19 -9.14
N ALA A 234 -14.13 -13.33 -10.12
CA ALA A 234 -12.96 -13.56 -10.98
C ALA A 234 -11.65 -13.44 -10.20
N TYR A 235 -11.58 -12.49 -9.24
CA TYR A 235 -10.40 -12.32 -8.38
C TYR A 235 -10.19 -13.53 -7.45
N GLU A 236 -11.26 -14.01 -6.81
CA GLU A 236 -11.25 -15.20 -5.96
C GLU A 236 -10.92 -16.45 -6.76
N ALA A 237 -11.45 -16.61 -7.98
CA ALA A 237 -11.13 -17.74 -8.84
C ALA A 237 -9.62 -17.83 -9.20
N ILE A 238 -8.99 -16.68 -9.47
CA ILE A 238 -7.53 -16.62 -9.67
C ILE A 238 -6.79 -17.00 -8.37
N HIS A 239 -7.29 -16.57 -7.21
CA HIS A 239 -6.66 -16.91 -5.94
C HIS A 239 -6.78 -18.40 -5.60
N HIS A 240 -7.93 -19.00 -5.87
CA HIS A 240 -8.17 -20.42 -5.64
C HIS A 240 -7.38 -21.31 -6.62
N SER A 241 -7.13 -20.88 -7.85
CA SER A 241 -6.38 -21.69 -8.83
C SER A 241 -4.88 -21.80 -8.53
N GLU A 242 -4.31 -20.86 -7.76
CA GLU A 242 -2.90 -20.92 -7.30
C GLU A 242 -2.70 -21.86 -6.09
N SER A 243 -3.77 -22.36 -5.46
CA SER A 243 -3.68 -23.31 -4.35
C SER A 243 -3.25 -24.70 -4.84
N LEU A 244 -2.31 -25.35 -4.13
CA LEU A 244 -1.84 -26.68 -4.52
C LEU A 244 -2.99 -27.69 -4.56
N LEU A 245 -3.90 -27.67 -3.57
CA LEU A 245 -5.03 -28.61 -3.53
C LEU A 245 -5.97 -28.42 -4.71
N THR A 246 -6.21 -27.19 -5.15
CA THR A 246 -7.01 -26.92 -6.35
C THR A 246 -6.34 -27.48 -7.59
N VAL A 247 -5.02 -27.28 -7.74
CA VAL A 247 -4.25 -27.82 -8.87
C VAL A 247 -4.28 -29.35 -8.88
N GLU A 248 -4.09 -29.99 -7.72
CA GLU A 248 -4.13 -31.45 -7.65
C GLU A 248 -5.53 -32.00 -7.93
N ARG A 249 -6.59 -31.33 -7.45
CA ARG A 249 -7.99 -31.69 -7.74
C ARG A 249 -8.32 -31.52 -9.23
N ALA A 250 -7.86 -30.45 -9.86
CA ALA A 250 -8.05 -30.21 -11.30
C ALA A 250 -7.32 -31.25 -12.15
N ALA A 251 -6.09 -31.62 -11.78
CA ALA A 251 -5.33 -32.66 -12.45
C ALA A 251 -6.00 -34.05 -12.33
N LEU A 252 -6.62 -34.37 -11.19
CA LEU A 252 -7.44 -35.59 -11.04
C LEU A 252 -8.69 -35.56 -11.94
N GLY A 253 -9.37 -34.42 -12.03
CA GLY A 253 -10.54 -34.26 -12.91
C GLY A 253 -10.19 -34.40 -14.39
N ALA A 254 -9.05 -33.85 -14.82
CA ALA A 254 -8.56 -33.98 -16.20
C ALA A 254 -8.25 -35.44 -16.56
N GLY A 255 -7.61 -36.20 -15.67
CA GLY A 255 -7.32 -37.63 -15.87
C GLY A 255 -8.58 -38.48 -16.04
N LYS A 256 -9.62 -38.22 -15.24
CA LYS A 256 -10.92 -38.93 -15.33
C LYS A 256 -11.73 -38.59 -16.59
N SER A 257 -11.47 -37.44 -17.24
CA SER A 257 -12.15 -37.04 -18.48
C SER A 257 -11.52 -37.58 -19.77
N SER A 258 -10.32 -38.17 -19.65
CA SER A 258 -9.55 -38.77 -20.76
C SER A 258 -9.65 -40.30 -20.85
N GLU A 259 -10.35 -40.93 -19.90
CA GLU A 259 -10.74 -42.36 -19.94
C GLU A 259 -12.18 -42.51 -20.44
#